data_AF-A0A932LP30-F1
#
_entry.id   AF-A0A932LP30-F1
#
_cell.length_a   1.000
_cell.length_b   1.000
_cell.length_c   1.000
_cell.angle_alpha   90.00
_cell.angle_beta   90.00
_cell.angle_gamma   90.00
#
_symmetry.space_group_name_H-M   'P 1'
#
loop_
_entity.id
_entity.type
_entity.pdbx_description
1 polymer ?
#
loop_
_entity_poly.entity_id
_entity_poly.type
_entity_poly.pdbx_seq_one_letter_code
_entity_poly.pdbx_strand_id
1 'polypeptide(L)'
;MPQATTIPNIKNIPWHYCTRTDEQLAAQLGKSLLRLGICNTRDWSGSALDFVERGFKRFCRTNGADEAKEIWDGELRITDCQFDSDASYRGPFDPEPEQESEVLYLVGDFNSAASVPIGPTLEKLRREHEWLPKAFFEVFTDNLYKWMRVYDYRDAVEQANCYIEGADVEDLKDSFYPLVEKKIPECLRVSTKLGGEEASCFLADVQPRLENPTARQLIRELLTMDSLGKGHEHPWPGKLAAQVPGLEEYLSDTDGCCPGCAITWHENDEISACFDEEANTSGQNGPLEPSIMLMIRLDLPTSQLDDEVRRVFNYVSAMLKSLASGARIIKLIREVDDEYLRDHRLKSGVSVEPGPAAIRQE
;
A
#
# COMPACT_ATOMS: atom_id res chain seq x y z
N MET A 1 -31.36 -10.55 43.65
CA MET A 1 -30.06 -9.95 43.32
C MET A 1 -29.45 -10.77 42.19
N PRO A 2 -29.22 -10.20 40.99
CA PRO A 2 -28.57 -10.95 39.92
C PRO A 2 -27.06 -11.04 40.20
N GLN A 3 -26.50 -12.25 40.06
CA GLN A 3 -25.08 -12.53 40.16
C GLN A 3 -24.30 -11.81 39.06
N ALA A 4 -23.21 -11.14 39.44
CA ALA A 4 -22.24 -10.60 38.50
C ALA A 4 -21.58 -11.75 37.72
N THR A 5 -21.71 -11.72 36.40
CA THR A 5 -20.90 -12.57 35.52
C THR A 5 -19.90 -11.66 34.82
N THR A 6 -18.63 -11.83 35.16
CA THR A 6 -17.51 -11.10 34.56
C THR A 6 -17.26 -11.68 33.17
N ILE A 7 -17.56 -10.92 32.12
CA ILE A 7 -17.13 -11.24 30.75
C ILE A 7 -15.63 -10.91 30.64
N PRO A 8 -14.78 -11.80 30.11
CA PRO A 8 -13.37 -11.49 29.90
C PRO A 8 -13.19 -10.30 28.96
N ASN A 9 -12.32 -9.39 29.37
CA ASN A 9 -11.97 -8.15 28.70
C ASN A 9 -11.24 -8.42 27.38
N ILE A 10 -11.95 -8.39 26.24
CA ILE A 10 -11.34 -8.41 24.91
C ILE A 10 -10.94 -6.97 24.59
N LYS A 11 -9.80 -6.54 25.15
CA LYS A 11 -9.20 -5.23 24.87
C LYS A 11 -8.27 -5.31 23.67
N ASN A 12 -8.51 -4.42 22.71
CA ASN A 12 -7.60 -3.89 21.67
C ASN A 12 -7.82 -4.33 20.21
N ILE A 13 -9.07 -4.41 19.75
CA ILE A 13 -9.39 -4.16 18.33
C ILE A 13 -10.57 -3.19 18.32
N PRO A 14 -10.51 -2.01 17.66
CA PRO A 14 -11.69 -1.19 17.46
C PRO A 14 -12.71 -1.99 16.64
N TRP A 15 -13.88 -2.25 17.22
CA TRP A 15 -14.97 -2.98 16.61
C TRP A 15 -15.91 -2.00 15.91
N HIS A 16 -15.85 -1.89 14.58
CA HIS A 16 -16.93 -1.27 13.82
C HIS A 16 -17.17 -2.00 12.51
N TYR A 17 -18.15 -2.91 12.49
CA TYR A 17 -18.90 -3.19 11.27
C TYR A 17 -20.38 -3.48 11.54
N CYS A 18 -21.24 -2.76 10.82
CA CYS A 18 -22.69 -2.66 10.88
C CYS A 18 -23.26 -2.04 12.17
N THR A 19 -23.75 -0.80 12.09
CA THR A 19 -24.64 -0.21 13.11
C THR A 19 -26.05 -0.82 13.07
N ARG A 20 -26.37 -1.63 12.06
CA ARG A 20 -27.68 -2.24 11.86
C ARG A 20 -27.65 -3.73 12.18
N THR A 21 -28.75 -4.22 12.72
CA THR A 21 -28.94 -5.62 13.13
C THR A 21 -29.33 -6.53 11.94
N ASP A 22 -29.24 -6.03 10.71
CA ASP A 22 -29.71 -6.69 9.49
C ASP A 22 -28.58 -7.33 8.68
N GLU A 23 -28.46 -8.66 8.80
CA GLU A 23 -27.53 -9.45 7.98
C GLU A 23 -27.90 -9.51 6.47
N GLN A 24 -28.83 -8.67 6.00
CA GLN A 24 -29.42 -8.73 4.66
C GLN A 24 -28.39 -8.47 3.56
N LEU A 25 -27.60 -7.40 3.69
CA LEU A 25 -26.56 -7.05 2.71
C LEU A 25 -25.48 -8.14 2.65
N ALA A 26 -25.06 -8.63 3.81
CA ALA A 26 -24.10 -9.72 3.93
C ALA A 26 -24.65 -11.03 3.34
N ALA A 27 -25.94 -11.34 3.52
CA ALA A 27 -26.58 -12.50 2.94
C ALA A 27 -26.68 -12.39 1.41
N GLN A 28 -26.96 -11.21 0.87
CA GLN A 28 -27.02 -10.96 -0.57
C GLN A 28 -25.64 -11.11 -1.23
N LEU A 29 -24.62 -10.48 -0.64
CA LEU A 29 -23.24 -10.65 -1.05
C LEU A 29 -22.78 -12.12 -0.93
N GLY A 30 -23.04 -12.75 0.22
CA GLY A 30 -22.66 -14.14 0.50
C GLY A 30 -23.23 -15.14 -0.52
N LYS A 31 -24.47 -14.93 -0.99
CA LYS A 31 -25.05 -15.74 -2.07
C LYS A 31 -24.24 -15.64 -3.37
N SER A 32 -23.78 -14.43 -3.74
CA SER A 32 -22.93 -14.22 -4.92
C SER A 32 -21.55 -14.86 -4.73
N LEU A 33 -20.91 -14.63 -3.58
CA LEU A 33 -19.61 -15.21 -3.25
C LEU A 33 -19.64 -16.75 -3.28
N LEU A 34 -20.73 -17.37 -2.84
CA LEU A 34 -20.91 -18.82 -2.91
C LEU A 34 -21.05 -19.31 -4.36
N ARG A 35 -21.86 -18.63 -5.20
CA ARG A 35 -22.01 -18.97 -6.62
C ARG A 35 -20.70 -18.85 -7.40
N LEU A 36 -19.89 -17.86 -7.05
CA LEU A 36 -18.59 -17.61 -7.67
C LEU A 36 -17.46 -18.47 -7.10
N GLY A 37 -17.73 -19.31 -6.08
CA GLY A 37 -16.73 -20.18 -5.47
C GLY A 37 -15.71 -19.47 -4.58
N ILE A 38 -15.96 -18.20 -4.24
CA ILE A 38 -15.14 -17.42 -3.30
C ILE A 38 -15.41 -17.91 -1.87
N CYS A 39 -16.69 -18.00 -1.50
CA CYS A 39 -17.13 -18.68 -0.28
C CYS A 39 -17.45 -20.16 -0.57
N ASN A 40 -17.41 -21.00 0.45
CA ASN A 40 -17.91 -22.37 0.39
C ASN A 40 -18.76 -22.69 1.61
N THR A 41 -19.48 -23.81 1.58
CA THR A 41 -20.45 -24.17 2.63
C THR A 41 -19.84 -24.32 4.03
N ARG A 42 -18.52 -24.54 4.16
CA ARG A 42 -17.83 -24.65 5.45
C ARG A 42 -17.56 -23.29 6.10
N ASP A 43 -17.74 -22.19 5.38
CA ASP A 43 -17.65 -20.84 5.94
C ASP A 43 -18.85 -20.50 6.82
N TRP A 44 -19.94 -21.26 6.74
CA TRP A 44 -21.17 -20.98 7.47
C TRP A 44 -21.04 -21.35 8.94
N SER A 45 -21.12 -20.34 9.82
CA SER A 45 -21.13 -20.50 11.28
C SER A 45 -22.51 -20.23 11.91
N GLY A 46 -23.51 -19.88 11.11
CA GLY A 46 -24.83 -19.44 11.58
C GLY A 46 -25.13 -17.96 11.35
N SER A 47 -24.18 -17.19 10.83
CA SER A 47 -24.31 -15.78 10.49
C SER A 47 -23.84 -15.52 9.05
N ALA A 48 -24.56 -14.67 8.32
CA ALA A 48 -24.14 -14.27 6.97
C ALA A 48 -22.91 -13.35 6.98
N LEU A 49 -22.72 -12.58 8.06
CA LEU A 49 -21.53 -11.75 8.25
C LEU A 49 -20.28 -12.62 8.37
N ASP A 50 -20.29 -13.56 9.32
CA ASP A 50 -19.21 -14.53 9.50
C ASP A 50 -18.91 -15.30 8.21
N PHE A 51 -19.95 -15.65 7.44
CA PHE A 51 -19.81 -16.37 6.17
C PHE A 51 -19.02 -15.56 5.13
N VAL A 52 -19.37 -14.28 4.96
CA VAL A 52 -18.66 -13.37 4.06
C VAL A 52 -17.23 -13.15 4.55
N GLU A 53 -17.05 -12.86 5.83
CA GLU A 53 -15.75 -12.55 6.43
C GLU A 53 -14.77 -13.73 6.30
N ARG A 54 -15.20 -14.95 6.67
CA ARG A 54 -14.37 -16.15 6.58
C ARG A 54 -14.00 -16.47 5.14
N GLY A 55 -14.96 -16.34 4.22
CA GLY A 55 -14.73 -16.53 2.79
C GLY A 55 -13.74 -15.52 2.23
N PHE A 56 -13.90 -14.24 2.57
CA PHE A 56 -13.00 -13.16 2.18
C PHE A 56 -11.59 -13.36 2.74
N LYS A 57 -11.45 -13.65 4.03
CA LYS A 57 -10.14 -13.94 4.66
C LYS A 57 -9.43 -15.12 4.00
N ARG A 58 -10.15 -16.21 3.71
CA ARG A 58 -9.56 -17.35 2.98
C ARG A 58 -9.17 -16.94 1.56
N PHE A 59 -10.02 -16.20 0.86
CA PHE A 59 -9.73 -15.72 -0.48
C PHE A 59 -8.45 -14.90 -0.50
N CYS A 60 -8.29 -13.94 0.43
CA CYS A 60 -7.08 -13.13 0.54
C CYS A 60 -5.83 -13.98 0.79
N ARG A 61 -5.88 -14.92 1.74
CA ARG A 61 -4.76 -15.85 2.01
C ARG A 61 -4.36 -16.67 0.78
N THR A 62 -5.34 -17.21 0.06
CA THR A 62 -5.11 -18.02 -1.15
C THR A 62 -4.49 -17.20 -2.28
N ASN A 63 -4.65 -15.87 -2.26
CA ASN A 63 -4.11 -14.95 -3.26
C ASN A 63 -2.83 -14.24 -2.80
N GLY A 64 -2.18 -14.68 -1.72
CA GLY A 64 -0.86 -14.18 -1.33
C GLY A 64 -0.86 -13.10 -0.25
N ALA A 65 -1.98 -12.84 0.44
CA ALA A 65 -2.02 -11.88 1.54
C ALA A 65 -1.01 -12.20 2.66
N ASP A 66 -0.75 -13.48 2.93
CA ASP A 66 0.22 -13.89 3.96
C ASP A 66 1.67 -13.57 3.59
N GLU A 67 2.00 -13.46 2.30
CA GLU A 67 3.33 -13.06 1.84
C GLU A 67 3.44 -11.54 1.71
N ALA A 68 2.36 -10.87 1.25
CA ALA A 68 2.30 -9.42 1.17
C ALA A 68 2.44 -8.75 2.55
N LYS A 69 1.76 -9.29 3.58
CA LYS A 69 1.81 -8.74 4.95
C LYS A 69 3.19 -8.76 5.60
N GLU A 70 4.16 -9.46 5.02
CA GLU A 70 5.54 -9.45 5.52
C GLU A 70 6.25 -8.12 5.23
N ILE A 71 5.74 -7.33 4.28
CA ILE A 71 6.30 -6.05 3.86
C ILE A 71 5.34 -4.90 4.06
N TRP A 72 4.06 -5.07 3.70
CA TRP A 72 3.06 -4.02 3.84
C TRP A 72 2.19 -4.23 5.07
N ASP A 73 2.05 -3.18 5.86
CA ASP A 73 1.09 -3.10 6.95
C ASP A 73 -0.15 -2.36 6.45
N GLY A 74 -1.20 -3.11 6.14
CA GLY A 74 -2.44 -2.56 5.62
C GLY A 74 -3.60 -3.53 5.78
N GLU A 75 -4.81 -3.01 5.56
CA GLU A 75 -6.05 -3.74 5.70
C GLU A 75 -6.93 -3.64 4.46
N LEU A 76 -7.73 -4.68 4.24
CA LEU A 76 -8.82 -4.68 3.27
C LEU A 76 -10.11 -5.02 4.01
N ARG A 77 -11.12 -4.18 3.83
CA ARG A 77 -12.41 -4.30 4.50
C ARG A 77 -13.55 -4.13 3.51
N ILE A 78 -14.63 -4.88 3.71
CA ILE A 78 -15.89 -4.70 2.98
C ILE A 78 -16.83 -3.99 3.94
N THR A 79 -17.30 -2.81 3.56
CA THR A 79 -18.09 -1.93 4.42
C THR A 79 -19.35 -1.34 3.77
N ASP A 80 -20.42 -1.12 4.53
CA ASP A 80 -21.64 -0.40 4.16
C ASP A 80 -21.52 1.11 4.49
N CYS A 81 -20.48 1.50 5.22
CA CYS A 81 -20.14 2.88 5.52
C CYS A 81 -19.15 3.43 4.49
N GLN A 82 -19.49 4.59 3.92
CA GLN A 82 -18.67 5.31 2.93
C GLN A 82 -17.44 5.98 3.54
N PHE A 83 -17.57 6.45 4.78
CA PHE A 83 -16.57 7.24 5.49
C PHE A 83 -16.21 6.53 6.79
N ASP A 84 -14.95 6.61 7.20
CA ASP A 84 -14.54 6.32 8.57
C ASP A 84 -15.07 7.45 9.48
N SER A 85 -16.39 7.55 9.59
CA SER A 85 -17.02 8.38 10.60
C SER A 85 -16.80 7.64 11.91
N ASP A 86 -15.65 7.88 12.54
CA ASP A 86 -15.46 7.51 13.93
C ASP A 86 -16.71 8.00 14.67
N ALA A 87 -17.43 7.08 15.34
CA ALA A 87 -18.76 7.37 15.89
C ALA A 87 -18.74 8.53 16.91
N SER A 88 -17.53 8.94 17.33
CA SER A 88 -17.19 10.11 18.12
C SER A 88 -17.48 11.46 17.43
N TYR A 89 -17.47 11.53 16.10
CA TYR A 89 -17.76 12.74 15.32
C TYR A 89 -19.22 12.86 14.91
N ARG A 90 -20.04 11.81 15.09
CA ARG A 90 -21.49 11.94 14.95
C ARG A 90 -22.00 12.77 16.13
N GLY A 91 -22.50 13.96 15.82
CA GLY A 91 -23.22 14.74 16.80
C GLY A 91 -24.46 13.95 17.26
N PRO A 92 -24.94 14.11 18.50
CA PRO A 92 -26.18 13.48 18.97
C PRO A 92 -27.45 13.89 18.20
N PHE A 93 -27.29 14.72 17.15
CA PHE A 93 -28.33 15.23 16.27
C PHE A 93 -28.09 14.88 14.79
N ASP A 94 -27.01 14.18 14.45
CA ASP A 94 -26.85 13.70 13.08
C ASP A 94 -27.91 12.63 12.82
N PRO A 95 -28.75 12.81 11.78
CA PRO A 95 -29.78 11.84 11.47
C PRO A 95 -29.11 10.50 11.19
N GLU A 96 -29.64 9.41 11.77
CA GLU A 96 -29.34 8.08 11.24
C GLU A 96 -29.63 8.12 9.74
N PRO A 97 -28.73 7.60 8.87
CA PRO A 97 -29.00 7.59 7.45
C PRO A 97 -30.34 6.88 7.20
N GLU A 98 -31.33 7.66 6.77
CA GLU A 98 -32.73 7.23 6.59
C GLU A 98 -32.87 6.22 5.44
N GLN A 99 -31.83 6.02 4.63
CA GLN A 99 -31.80 5.07 3.52
C GLN A 99 -30.94 3.85 3.84
N GLU A 100 -31.55 2.67 3.65
CA GLU A 100 -30.84 1.41 3.49
C GLU A 100 -29.86 1.55 2.32
N SER A 101 -28.56 1.57 2.61
CA SER A 101 -27.55 1.52 1.55
C SER A 101 -27.61 0.14 0.88
N GLU A 102 -27.98 0.10 -0.38
CA GLU A 102 -27.87 -1.10 -1.23
C GLU A 102 -26.45 -1.25 -1.82
N VAL A 103 -25.48 -0.54 -1.24
CA VAL A 103 -24.11 -0.46 -1.71
C VAL A 103 -23.15 -0.88 -0.61
N LEU A 104 -22.23 -1.78 -0.96
CA LEU A 104 -21.05 -2.08 -0.17
C LEU A 104 -19.81 -1.52 -0.86
N TYR A 105 -18.78 -1.24 -0.07
CA TYR A 105 -17.50 -0.72 -0.50
C TYR A 105 -16.41 -1.69 -0.07
N LEU A 106 -15.54 -2.08 -1.00
CA LEU A 106 -14.25 -2.63 -0.64
C LEU A 106 -13.30 -1.45 -0.46
N VAL A 107 -12.82 -1.27 0.76
CA VAL A 107 -11.87 -0.23 1.15
C VAL A 107 -10.54 -0.88 1.50
N GLY A 108 -9.44 -0.24 1.10
CA GLY A 108 -8.09 -0.69 1.43
C GLY A 108 -7.20 0.46 1.86
N ASP A 109 -6.52 0.26 2.98
CA ASP A 109 -5.75 1.30 3.68
C ASP A 109 -4.39 0.74 4.12
N PHE A 110 -3.37 1.59 4.25
CA PHE A 110 -2.06 1.23 4.81
C PHE A 110 -1.84 1.97 6.13
N ASN A 111 -1.46 1.22 7.16
CA ASN A 111 -1.17 1.76 8.49
C ASN A 111 0.24 2.36 8.58
N SER A 112 1.14 1.90 7.71
CA SER A 112 2.50 2.43 7.59
C SER A 112 3.09 2.19 6.21
N ALA A 113 4.02 3.07 5.81
CA ALA A 113 4.75 2.93 4.56
C ALA A 113 5.88 1.90 4.70
N ALA A 114 5.98 0.97 3.75
CA ALA A 114 7.14 0.11 3.65
C ALA A 114 8.37 0.92 3.18
N SER A 115 9.44 0.95 3.98
CA SER A 115 10.72 1.55 3.57
C SER A 115 11.50 0.61 2.63
N VAL A 116 11.94 1.16 1.49
CA VAL A 116 12.65 0.46 0.41
C VAL A 116 13.92 1.22 0.00
N PRO A 117 15.09 0.92 0.60
CA PRO A 117 16.38 1.51 0.22
C PRO A 117 16.90 0.88 -1.08
N ILE A 118 16.56 1.46 -2.22
CA ILE A 118 16.80 0.88 -3.55
C ILE A 118 18.21 1.17 -4.11
N GLY A 119 18.95 2.11 -3.55
CA GLY A 119 20.21 2.62 -4.11
C GLY A 119 21.23 1.54 -4.45
N PRO A 120 21.60 0.65 -3.51
CA PRO A 120 22.52 -0.45 -3.80
C PRO A 120 22.01 -1.44 -4.85
N THR A 121 20.69 -1.63 -4.92
CA THR A 121 20.07 -2.46 -5.96
C THR A 121 20.24 -1.83 -7.34
N LEU A 122 20.00 -0.52 -7.48
CA LEU A 122 20.23 0.20 -8.73
C LEU A 122 21.69 0.10 -9.17
N GLU A 123 22.64 0.23 -8.24
CA GLU A 123 24.06 0.06 -8.55
C GLU A 123 24.39 -1.37 -9.01
N LYS A 124 23.81 -2.37 -8.37
CA LYS A 124 23.99 -3.78 -8.74
C LYS A 124 23.44 -4.07 -10.14
N LEU A 125 22.27 -3.53 -10.48
CA LEU A 125 21.68 -3.64 -11.82
C LEU A 125 22.51 -2.92 -12.88
N ARG A 126 23.10 -1.76 -12.54
CA ARG A 126 23.91 -0.95 -13.46
C ARG A 126 25.15 -1.69 -13.98
N ARG A 127 25.71 -2.58 -13.16
CA ARG A 127 26.89 -3.40 -13.53
C ARG A 127 26.58 -4.44 -14.60
N GLU A 128 25.33 -4.88 -14.69
CA GLU A 128 24.90 -5.84 -15.70
C GLU A 128 24.55 -5.14 -17.03
N HIS A 129 23.85 -4.00 -16.96
CA HIS A 129 23.51 -3.20 -18.14
C HIS A 129 23.15 -1.75 -17.76
N GLU A 130 23.59 -0.77 -18.55
CA GLU A 130 23.44 0.66 -18.24
C GLU A 130 21.97 1.11 -18.04
N TRP A 131 21.04 0.58 -18.82
CA TRP A 131 19.61 0.93 -18.75
C TRP A 131 18.80 0.11 -17.73
N LEU A 132 19.38 -0.95 -17.16
CA LEU A 132 18.65 -1.85 -16.27
C LEU A 132 18.12 -1.17 -15.00
N PRO A 133 18.87 -0.28 -14.33
CA PRO A 133 18.38 0.41 -13.13
C PRO A 133 17.12 1.22 -13.40
N LYS A 134 17.12 1.96 -14.52
CA LYS A 134 16.00 2.81 -14.88
C LYS A 134 14.78 2.01 -15.29
N ALA A 135 14.94 1.04 -16.20
CA ALA A 135 13.84 0.19 -16.62
C ALA A 135 13.21 -0.57 -15.42
N PHE A 136 14.05 -1.03 -14.49
CA PHE A 136 13.58 -1.63 -13.24
C PHE A 136 12.78 -0.64 -12.39
N PHE A 137 13.31 0.56 -12.16
CA PHE A 137 12.67 1.58 -11.33
C PHE A 137 11.30 2.01 -11.88
N GLU A 138 11.21 2.30 -13.19
CA GLU A 138 9.96 2.71 -13.83
C GLU A 138 8.91 1.59 -13.71
N VAL A 139 9.23 0.37 -14.15
CA VAL A 139 8.27 -0.75 -14.10
C VAL A 139 7.89 -1.11 -12.66
N PHE A 140 8.82 -1.00 -11.70
CA PHE A 140 8.55 -1.29 -10.30
C PHE A 140 7.62 -0.25 -9.68
N THR A 141 7.91 1.04 -9.86
CA THR A 141 7.07 2.12 -9.33
C THR A 141 5.70 2.12 -10.00
N ASP A 142 5.63 2.02 -11.33
CA ASP A 142 4.37 1.95 -12.07
C ASP A 142 3.47 0.81 -11.58
N ASN A 143 4.05 -0.35 -11.26
CA ASN A 143 3.27 -1.48 -10.75
C ASN A 143 2.86 -1.32 -9.29
N LEU A 144 3.64 -0.65 -8.45
CA LEU A 144 3.22 -0.30 -7.09
C LEU A 144 2.09 0.74 -7.12
N TYR A 145 2.17 1.75 -7.98
CA TYR A 145 1.16 2.80 -8.16
C TYR A 145 -0.21 2.30 -8.64
N LYS A 146 -0.32 1.05 -9.12
CA LYS A 146 -1.61 0.42 -9.43
C LYS A 146 -2.38 0.02 -8.17
N TRP A 147 -1.71 -0.13 -7.03
CA TRP A 147 -2.26 -0.71 -5.82
C TRP A 147 -2.14 0.18 -4.58
N MET A 148 -1.24 1.15 -4.58
CA MET A 148 -1.03 2.06 -3.46
C MET A 148 -0.46 3.40 -3.93
N ARG A 149 -0.55 4.42 -3.08
CA ARG A 149 0.30 5.60 -3.17
C ARG A 149 1.74 5.20 -2.85
N VAL A 150 2.67 5.54 -3.74
CA VAL A 150 4.12 5.38 -3.52
C VAL A 150 4.68 6.76 -3.29
N TYR A 151 5.59 6.90 -2.33
CA TYR A 151 6.42 8.07 -2.15
C TYR A 151 7.80 7.76 -2.73
N ASP A 152 8.23 8.49 -3.75
CA ASP A 152 9.56 8.34 -4.35
C ASP A 152 10.26 9.69 -4.55
N TYR A 153 11.40 9.67 -5.25
CA TYR A 153 12.20 10.88 -5.43
C TYR A 153 11.48 11.99 -6.20
N ARG A 154 10.47 11.67 -7.01
CA ARG A 154 9.67 12.66 -7.74
C ARG A 154 8.85 13.49 -6.76
N ASP A 155 8.24 12.83 -5.78
CA ASP A 155 7.48 13.47 -4.70
C ASP A 155 8.40 14.33 -3.83
N ALA A 156 9.57 13.79 -3.44
CA ALA A 156 10.55 14.54 -2.65
C ALA A 156 11.08 15.78 -3.39
N VAL A 157 11.28 15.71 -4.70
CA VAL A 157 11.70 16.87 -5.52
C VAL A 157 10.59 17.91 -5.56
N GLU A 158 9.34 17.51 -5.74
CA GLU A 158 8.20 18.43 -5.73
C GLU A 158 8.08 19.14 -4.38
N GLN A 159 8.10 18.39 -3.28
CA GLN A 159 8.08 18.94 -1.93
C GLN A 159 9.26 19.89 -1.67
N ALA A 160 10.47 19.50 -2.09
CA ALA A 160 11.66 20.34 -1.95
C ALA A 160 11.54 21.64 -2.73
N ASN A 161 11.00 21.61 -3.94
CA ASN A 161 10.78 22.81 -4.74
C ASN A 161 9.78 23.74 -4.06
N CYS A 162 8.66 23.21 -3.57
CA CYS A 162 7.67 24.01 -2.82
C CYS A 162 8.29 24.69 -1.59
N TYR A 163 9.13 23.97 -0.84
CA TYR A 163 9.83 24.54 0.32
C TYR A 163 10.82 25.64 -0.10
N ILE A 164 11.64 25.37 -1.13
CA ILE A 164 12.65 26.31 -1.62
C ILE A 164 12.04 27.60 -2.15
N GLU A 165 10.88 27.52 -2.81
CA GLU A 165 10.17 28.70 -3.33
C GLU A 165 9.67 29.64 -2.21
N GLY A 166 9.37 29.10 -1.03
CA GLY A 166 8.84 29.87 0.11
C GLY A 166 9.86 30.25 1.19
N ALA A 167 11.06 29.69 1.17
CA ALA A 167 12.05 29.84 2.25
C ALA A 167 13.04 30.99 2.02
N ASP A 168 13.48 31.62 3.11
CA ASP A 168 14.56 32.61 3.08
C ASP A 168 15.94 31.93 2.91
N VAL A 169 16.92 32.69 2.42
CA VAL A 169 18.29 32.17 2.14
C VAL A 169 18.98 31.65 3.40
N GLU A 170 18.66 32.20 4.58
CA GLU A 170 19.22 31.73 5.85
C GLU A 170 18.66 30.35 6.24
N ASP A 171 17.35 30.12 6.04
CA ASP A 171 16.69 28.84 6.33
C ASP A 171 17.17 27.73 5.40
N LEU A 172 17.44 28.06 4.13
CA LEU A 172 17.93 27.11 3.13
C LEU A 172 19.37 26.66 3.37
N LYS A 173 20.17 27.43 4.09
CA LYS A 173 21.59 27.13 4.29
C LYS A 173 21.81 25.89 5.15
N ASP A 174 20.93 25.70 6.13
CA ASP A 174 21.01 24.60 7.10
C ASP A 174 20.00 23.47 6.79
N SER A 175 19.22 23.60 5.71
CA SER A 175 18.22 22.62 5.26
C SER A 175 18.79 21.60 4.27
N PHE A 176 18.17 20.41 4.24
CA PHE A 176 18.53 19.34 3.29
C PHE A 176 17.80 19.45 1.94
N TYR A 177 16.78 20.30 1.82
CA TYR A 177 15.96 20.43 0.61
C TYR A 177 16.79 20.73 -0.66
N PRO A 178 17.80 21.63 -0.65
CA PRO A 178 18.65 21.88 -1.82
C PRO A 178 19.56 20.71 -2.24
N LEU A 179 19.58 19.61 -1.47
CA LEU A 179 20.36 18.40 -1.76
C LEU A 179 19.53 17.32 -2.44
N VAL A 180 18.20 17.33 -2.31
CA VAL A 180 17.28 16.30 -2.82
C VAL A 180 17.53 16.01 -4.30
N GLU A 181 17.42 17.02 -5.16
CA GLU A 181 17.62 16.85 -6.61
C GLU A 181 19.07 16.46 -6.97
N LYS A 182 20.05 16.99 -6.22
CA LYS A 182 21.48 16.72 -6.42
C LYS A 182 21.83 15.26 -6.12
N LYS A 183 21.02 14.57 -5.32
CA LYS A 183 21.26 13.20 -4.86
C LYS A 183 20.62 12.13 -5.73
N ILE A 184 19.77 12.50 -6.69
CA ILE A 184 19.20 11.58 -7.66
C ILE A 184 20.33 10.83 -8.40
N PRO A 185 20.32 9.48 -8.46
CA PRO A 185 21.30 8.73 -9.21
C PRO A 185 21.31 9.10 -10.69
N GLU A 186 22.50 9.22 -11.29
CA GLU A 186 22.63 9.61 -12.70
C GLU A 186 21.88 8.67 -13.65
N CYS A 187 21.82 7.37 -13.32
CA CYS A 187 21.08 6.39 -14.11
C CYS A 187 19.57 6.69 -14.21
N LEU A 188 18.99 7.45 -13.28
CA LEU A 188 17.59 7.88 -13.31
C LEU A 188 17.41 9.25 -13.97
N ARG A 189 18.44 10.10 -14.00
CA ARG A 189 18.40 11.42 -14.68
C ARG A 189 18.37 11.32 -16.20
N VAL A 190 18.91 10.26 -16.77
CA VAL A 190 18.96 10.08 -18.22
C VAL A 190 17.54 10.06 -18.77
N SER A 191 17.18 11.04 -19.60
CA SER A 191 15.92 11.02 -20.34
C SER A 191 15.94 9.82 -21.30
N THR A 192 15.18 8.78 -20.96
CA THR A 192 14.97 7.63 -21.83
C THR A 192 13.58 7.76 -22.41
N LYS A 193 13.45 7.56 -23.71
CA LYS A 193 12.14 7.46 -24.39
C LYS A 193 11.45 6.11 -24.16
N LEU A 194 11.90 5.33 -23.18
CA LEU A 194 11.32 4.03 -22.84
C LEU A 194 10.06 4.30 -22.02
N GLY A 195 8.88 4.08 -22.61
CA GLY A 195 7.65 3.98 -21.84
C GLY A 195 7.61 2.68 -21.05
N GLY A 196 6.57 2.52 -20.21
CA GLY A 196 6.45 1.34 -19.34
C GLY A 196 6.42 0.01 -20.11
N GLU A 197 5.74 -0.04 -21.27
CA GLU A 197 5.68 -1.25 -22.10
C GLU A 197 7.04 -1.57 -22.73
N GLU A 198 7.76 -0.57 -23.26
CA GLU A 198 9.10 -0.77 -23.80
C GLU A 198 10.10 -1.18 -22.71
N ALA A 199 9.98 -0.62 -21.51
CA ALA A 199 10.79 -1.01 -20.36
C ALA A 199 10.54 -2.48 -19.98
N SER A 200 9.28 -2.91 -19.86
CA SER A 200 8.93 -4.31 -19.60
C SER A 200 9.45 -5.26 -20.69
N CYS A 201 9.34 -4.89 -21.97
CA CYS A 201 9.88 -5.70 -23.07
C CYS A 201 11.40 -5.82 -22.98
N PHE A 202 12.10 -4.71 -22.75
CA PHE A 202 13.55 -4.70 -22.55
C PHE A 202 13.98 -5.60 -21.38
N LEU A 203 13.27 -5.51 -20.24
CA LEU A 203 13.53 -6.34 -19.07
C LEU A 203 13.36 -7.84 -19.40
N ALA A 204 12.29 -8.21 -20.11
CA ALA A 204 12.04 -9.59 -20.52
C ALA A 204 13.13 -10.13 -21.46
N ASP A 205 13.61 -9.30 -22.38
CA ASP A 205 14.66 -9.66 -23.33
C ASP A 205 16.03 -9.85 -22.66
N VAL A 206 16.37 -9.00 -21.68
CA VAL A 206 17.68 -9.02 -21.01
C VAL A 206 17.73 -10.05 -19.89
N GLN A 207 16.61 -10.33 -19.20
CA GLN A 207 16.56 -11.19 -18.02
C GLN A 207 17.28 -12.55 -18.20
N PRO A 208 17.13 -13.30 -19.30
CA PRO A 208 17.80 -14.59 -19.46
C PRO A 208 19.33 -14.50 -19.60
N ARG A 209 19.85 -13.32 -19.95
CA ARG A 209 21.27 -13.05 -20.24
C ARG A 209 22.03 -12.47 -19.06
N LEU A 210 21.34 -12.04 -18.00
CA LEU A 210 21.95 -11.49 -16.79
C LEU A 210 22.84 -12.54 -16.12
N GLU A 211 24.09 -12.21 -15.81
CA GLU A 211 25.04 -13.10 -15.18
C GLU A 211 24.79 -13.19 -13.67
N ASN A 212 24.43 -12.07 -13.05
CA ASN A 212 24.15 -12.01 -11.62
C ASN A 212 22.80 -12.69 -11.26
N PRO A 213 22.79 -13.71 -10.38
CA PRO A 213 21.58 -14.44 -10.04
C PRO A 213 20.55 -13.58 -9.29
N THR A 214 20.99 -12.65 -8.42
CA THR A 214 20.11 -11.72 -7.71
C THR A 214 19.45 -10.76 -8.69
N ALA A 215 20.20 -10.19 -9.63
CA ALA A 215 19.64 -9.32 -10.68
C ALA A 215 18.62 -10.09 -11.53
N ARG A 216 18.97 -11.30 -11.98
CA ARG A 216 18.08 -12.18 -12.74
C ARG A 216 16.79 -12.49 -11.98
N GLN A 217 16.87 -12.70 -10.68
CA GLN A 217 15.71 -12.95 -9.82
C GLN A 217 14.85 -11.69 -9.63
N LEU A 218 15.45 -10.54 -9.35
CA LEU A 218 14.76 -9.25 -9.24
C LEU A 218 13.91 -8.97 -10.49
N ILE A 219 14.51 -9.10 -11.68
CA ILE A 219 13.79 -8.86 -12.94
C ILE A 219 12.68 -9.90 -13.17
N ARG A 220 12.89 -11.17 -12.79
CA ARG A 220 11.86 -12.21 -12.92
C ARG A 220 10.64 -11.91 -12.04
N GLU A 221 10.86 -11.55 -10.78
CA GLU A 221 9.76 -11.21 -9.88
C GLU A 221 9.07 -9.92 -10.30
N LEU A 222 9.82 -8.95 -10.86
CA LEU A 222 9.25 -7.72 -11.42
C LEU A 222 8.37 -7.99 -12.64
N LEU A 223 8.81 -8.82 -13.58
CA LEU A 223 8.00 -9.21 -14.75
C LEU A 223 6.75 -10.02 -14.34
N THR A 224 6.87 -10.81 -13.26
CA THR A 224 5.71 -11.50 -12.67
C THR A 224 4.71 -10.48 -12.11
N MET A 225 5.20 -9.51 -11.32
CA MET A 225 4.40 -8.40 -10.80
C MET A 225 3.71 -7.62 -11.94
N ASP A 226 4.46 -7.26 -12.98
CA ASP A 226 3.94 -6.54 -14.14
C ASP A 226 2.83 -7.31 -14.84
N SER A 227 3.03 -8.61 -15.08
CA SER A 227 2.02 -9.46 -15.71
C SER A 227 0.71 -9.55 -14.92
N LEU A 228 0.79 -9.54 -13.59
CA LEU A 228 -0.37 -9.58 -12.70
C LEU A 228 -1.12 -8.25 -12.65
N GLY A 229 -0.41 -7.13 -12.83
CA GLY A 229 -0.98 -5.79 -12.88
C GLY A 229 -1.41 -5.32 -14.27
N LYS A 230 -1.30 -6.14 -15.32
CA LYS A 230 -1.75 -5.75 -16.66
C LYS A 230 -3.27 -5.55 -16.70
N GLY A 231 -3.71 -4.44 -17.30
CA GLY A 231 -5.13 -4.10 -17.44
C GLY A 231 -5.80 -3.59 -16.16
N HIS A 232 -5.02 -3.38 -15.09
CA HIS A 232 -5.51 -2.79 -13.85
C HIS A 232 -5.01 -1.35 -13.71
N GLU A 233 -5.91 -0.50 -13.25
CA GLU A 233 -5.62 0.87 -12.82
C GLU A 233 -5.94 1.00 -11.34
N HIS A 234 -5.30 1.97 -10.69
CA HIS A 234 -5.59 2.29 -9.31
C HIS A 234 -7.03 2.82 -9.15
N PRO A 235 -7.82 2.27 -8.20
CA PRO A 235 -9.19 2.69 -7.91
C PRO A 235 -9.16 3.84 -6.89
N TRP A 236 -8.58 4.96 -7.30
CA TRP A 236 -8.55 6.18 -6.49
C TRP A 236 -9.97 6.58 -6.07
N PRO A 237 -10.22 6.91 -4.79
CA PRO A 237 -11.54 7.35 -4.32
C PRO A 237 -12.13 8.48 -5.16
N GLY A 238 -11.29 9.43 -5.61
CA GLY A 238 -11.71 10.52 -6.50
C GLY A 238 -12.39 10.08 -7.80
N LYS A 239 -12.11 8.87 -8.33
CA LYS A 239 -12.81 8.30 -9.50
C LYS A 239 -14.29 8.00 -9.22
N LEU A 240 -14.65 7.85 -7.95
CA LEU A 240 -16.00 7.59 -7.47
C LEU A 240 -16.73 8.85 -7.00
N ALA A 241 -16.08 10.03 -6.95
CA ALA A 241 -16.65 11.26 -6.41
C ALA A 241 -18.01 11.62 -7.04
N ALA A 242 -18.16 11.42 -8.36
CA ALA A 242 -19.42 11.66 -9.07
C ALA A 242 -20.50 10.57 -8.85
N GLN A 243 -20.13 9.41 -8.31
CA GLN A 243 -21.00 8.24 -8.14
C GLN A 243 -21.43 8.04 -6.68
N VAL A 244 -20.65 8.55 -5.72
CA VAL A 244 -20.88 8.40 -4.28
C VAL A 244 -21.24 9.78 -3.71
N PRO A 245 -22.51 10.02 -3.34
CA PRO A 245 -22.93 11.28 -2.75
C PRO A 245 -22.09 11.65 -1.52
N GLY A 246 -21.63 12.90 -1.44
CA GLY A 246 -20.82 13.40 -0.32
C GLY A 246 -19.34 13.01 -0.37
N LEU A 247 -18.91 12.14 -1.30
CA LEU A 247 -17.50 11.73 -1.38
C LEU A 247 -16.58 12.88 -1.80
N GLU A 248 -17.02 13.74 -2.71
CA GLU A 248 -16.21 14.92 -3.11
C GLU A 248 -15.98 15.89 -1.94
N GLU A 249 -17.01 16.13 -1.13
CA GLU A 249 -16.92 16.97 0.08
C GLU A 249 -16.00 16.32 1.12
N TYR A 250 -16.18 15.03 1.38
CA TYR A 250 -15.29 14.27 2.27
C TYR A 250 -13.83 14.34 1.83
N LEU A 251 -13.55 14.09 0.55
CA LEU A 251 -12.18 14.13 0.01
C LEU A 251 -11.58 15.55 0.06
N SER A 252 -12.42 16.59 0.02
CA SER A 252 -11.94 17.97 0.17
C SER A 252 -11.54 18.33 1.61
N ASP A 253 -12.05 17.59 2.59
CA ASP A 253 -11.80 17.79 4.03
C ASP A 253 -10.78 16.77 4.61
N THR A 254 -10.33 15.81 3.82
CA THR A 254 -9.34 14.79 4.21
C THR A 254 -7.91 15.23 3.91
N ASP A 255 -6.98 14.74 4.72
CA ASP A 255 -5.57 14.73 4.32
C ASP A 255 -5.37 13.63 3.26
N GLY A 256 -4.47 13.88 2.30
CA GLY A 256 -4.19 12.95 1.21
C GLY A 256 -3.79 11.55 1.71
N CYS A 257 -3.98 10.55 0.84
CA CYS A 257 -3.73 9.17 1.19
C CYS A 257 -2.27 8.91 1.63
N CYS A 258 -2.09 8.27 2.79
CA CYS A 258 -0.75 7.84 3.22
C CYS A 258 -0.15 6.85 2.21
N PRO A 259 1.15 6.98 1.89
CA PRO A 259 1.81 6.03 1.00
C PRO A 259 1.93 4.66 1.64
N GLY A 260 1.67 3.61 0.84
CA GLY A 260 1.95 2.22 1.24
C GLY A 260 3.44 1.87 1.12
N CYS A 261 4.24 2.69 0.44
CA CYS A 261 5.65 2.45 0.19
C CYS A 261 6.42 3.76 0.07
N ALA A 262 7.59 3.84 0.70
CA ALA A 262 8.56 4.93 0.54
C ALA A 262 9.86 4.37 -0.06
N ILE A 263 10.21 4.84 -1.27
CA ILE A 263 11.41 4.40 -1.99
C ILE A 263 12.51 5.45 -1.80
N THR A 264 13.57 5.06 -1.12
CA THR A 264 14.73 5.90 -0.82
C THR A 264 15.98 5.32 -1.47
N TRP A 265 17.06 6.10 -1.57
CA TRP A 265 18.36 5.61 -2.01
C TRP A 265 19.03 4.79 -0.91
N HIS A 266 18.98 5.28 0.33
CA HIS A 266 19.54 4.62 1.50
C HIS A 266 18.64 4.84 2.73
N GLU A 267 18.92 4.12 3.82
CA GLU A 267 18.37 4.47 5.13
C GLU A 267 18.89 5.86 5.56
N ASN A 268 17.97 6.80 5.85
CA ASN A 268 18.27 8.18 6.28
C ASN A 268 18.94 9.07 5.22
N ASP A 269 18.45 9.05 3.98
CA ASP A 269 18.85 10.01 2.96
C ASP A 269 17.91 11.22 2.89
N GLU A 270 18.19 12.13 1.95
CA GLU A 270 17.40 13.34 1.76
C GLU A 270 15.95 13.06 1.30
N ILE A 271 15.69 11.92 0.67
CA ILE A 271 14.34 11.49 0.28
C ILE A 271 13.56 11.03 1.52
N SER A 272 14.20 10.24 2.38
CA SER A 272 13.69 9.82 3.69
C SER A 272 13.33 11.02 4.55
N ALA A 273 14.18 12.06 4.56
CA ALA A 273 13.93 13.26 5.35
C ALA A 273 12.70 14.05 4.86
N CYS A 274 12.50 14.16 3.53
CA CYS A 274 11.27 14.76 2.98
C CYS A 274 10.03 13.95 3.39
N PHE A 275 10.12 12.61 3.27
CA PHE A 275 9.04 11.70 3.67
C PHE A 275 8.71 11.82 5.16
N ASP A 276 9.71 11.89 6.04
CA ASP A 276 9.50 12.04 7.48
C ASP A 276 8.76 13.34 7.81
N GLU A 277 9.04 14.44 7.11
CA GLU A 277 8.28 15.69 7.27
C GLU A 277 6.83 15.54 6.82
N GLU A 278 6.57 14.92 5.66
CA GLU A 278 5.20 14.66 5.17
C GLU A 278 4.43 13.75 6.14
N ALA A 279 5.04 12.65 6.57
CA ALA A 279 4.47 11.69 7.50
C ALA A 279 4.14 12.32 8.86
N ASN A 280 4.97 13.27 9.33
CA ASN A 280 4.70 14.00 10.57
C ASN A 280 3.46 14.90 10.46
N THR A 281 3.16 15.42 9.27
CA THR A 281 2.00 16.30 9.04
C THR A 281 0.74 15.56 8.57
N SER A 282 0.89 14.32 8.12
CA SER A 282 -0.22 13.49 7.62
C SER A 282 -1.24 13.20 8.72
N GLY A 283 -2.52 13.42 8.42
CA GLY A 283 -3.63 13.19 9.35
C GLY A 283 -3.77 14.25 10.44
N GLN A 284 -3.02 15.37 10.37
CA GLN A 284 -3.14 16.47 11.32
C GLN A 284 -4.30 17.42 10.98
N ASN A 285 -4.64 17.57 9.69
CA ASN A 285 -5.68 18.51 9.24
C ASN A 285 -7.01 17.83 8.94
N GLY A 286 -7.01 16.50 8.76
CA GLY A 286 -8.22 15.73 8.53
C GLY A 286 -7.99 14.21 8.63
N PRO A 287 -9.05 13.39 8.50
CA PRO A 287 -8.88 11.95 8.33
C PRO A 287 -8.12 11.68 7.03
N LEU A 288 -7.44 10.53 6.95
CA LEU A 288 -6.72 10.13 5.75
C LEU A 288 -7.67 9.58 4.69
N GLU A 289 -7.45 9.97 3.43
CA GLU A 289 -8.13 9.33 2.31
C GLU A 289 -7.77 7.84 2.22
N PRO A 290 -8.76 6.97 1.93
CA PRO A 290 -8.48 5.57 1.73
C PRO A 290 -7.63 5.33 0.48
N SER A 291 -6.71 4.38 0.52
CA SER A 291 -5.88 4.07 -0.65
C SER A 291 -6.72 3.47 -1.77
N ILE A 292 -7.61 2.54 -1.44
CA ILE A 292 -8.40 1.80 -2.42
C ILE A 292 -9.87 1.97 -2.07
N MET A 293 -10.69 2.33 -3.06
CA MET A 293 -12.14 2.30 -2.90
C MET A 293 -12.82 1.70 -4.14
N LEU A 294 -13.54 0.59 -3.94
CA LEU A 294 -14.31 -0.08 -4.97
C LEU A 294 -15.74 -0.31 -4.52
N MET A 295 -16.70 0.03 -5.38
CA MET A 295 -18.12 -0.11 -5.11
C MET A 295 -18.66 -1.49 -5.53
N ILE A 296 -19.56 -2.06 -4.72
CA ILE A 296 -20.34 -3.26 -4.99
C ILE A 296 -21.82 -2.90 -4.80
N ARG A 297 -22.56 -2.82 -5.91
CA ARG A 297 -24.00 -2.55 -5.91
C ARG A 297 -24.81 -3.82 -5.75
N LEU A 298 -25.61 -3.91 -4.69
CA LEU A 298 -26.40 -5.09 -4.35
C LEU A 298 -27.79 -5.08 -4.98
N ASP A 299 -28.31 -3.92 -5.37
CA ASP A 299 -29.61 -3.72 -6.04
C ASP A 299 -29.70 -4.33 -7.46
N LEU A 300 -28.58 -4.81 -7.98
CA LEU A 300 -28.49 -5.38 -9.32
C LEU A 300 -29.15 -6.78 -9.43
N PRO A 301 -29.68 -7.13 -10.62
CA PRO A 301 -30.09 -8.49 -10.92
C PRO A 301 -28.96 -9.50 -10.69
N THR A 302 -29.30 -10.73 -10.31
CA THR A 302 -28.33 -11.76 -9.88
C THR A 302 -27.12 -11.92 -10.79
N SER A 303 -27.33 -11.96 -12.12
CA SER A 303 -26.22 -12.10 -13.07
C SER A 303 -25.29 -10.89 -13.08
N GLN A 304 -25.83 -9.68 -12.99
CA GLN A 304 -25.06 -8.44 -12.98
C GLN A 304 -24.34 -8.24 -11.63
N LEU A 305 -24.98 -8.62 -10.52
CA LEU A 305 -24.33 -8.66 -9.21
C LEU A 305 -23.13 -9.62 -9.22
N ASP A 306 -23.28 -10.81 -9.81
CA ASP A 306 -22.19 -11.78 -9.92
C ASP A 306 -21.03 -11.24 -10.79
N ASP A 307 -21.32 -10.46 -11.83
CA ASP A 307 -20.30 -9.79 -12.63
C ASP A 307 -19.58 -8.67 -11.86
N GLU A 308 -20.30 -7.86 -11.07
CA GLU A 308 -19.71 -6.84 -10.19
C GLU A 308 -18.81 -7.46 -9.10
N VAL A 309 -19.30 -8.50 -8.42
CA VAL A 309 -18.52 -9.21 -7.40
C VAL A 309 -17.28 -9.84 -8.03
N ARG A 310 -17.42 -10.43 -9.22
CA ARG A 310 -16.26 -10.97 -9.95
C ARG A 310 -15.25 -9.89 -10.30
N ARG A 311 -15.69 -8.72 -10.77
CA ARG A 311 -14.82 -7.58 -11.09
C ARG A 311 -14.00 -7.15 -9.86
N VAL A 312 -14.66 -6.96 -8.72
CA VAL A 312 -14.00 -6.53 -7.46
C VAL A 312 -13.05 -7.60 -6.95
N PHE A 313 -13.45 -8.88 -6.93
CA PHE A 313 -12.58 -9.95 -6.43
C PHE A 313 -11.45 -10.30 -7.40
N ASN A 314 -11.61 -10.10 -8.70
CA ASN A 314 -10.52 -10.18 -9.66
C ASN A 314 -9.46 -9.10 -9.38
N TYR A 315 -9.88 -7.86 -9.09
CA TYR A 315 -8.98 -6.80 -8.67
C TYR A 315 -8.22 -7.19 -7.39
N VAL A 316 -8.92 -7.65 -6.34
CA VAL A 316 -8.27 -8.08 -5.08
C VAL A 316 -7.28 -9.21 -5.31
N SER A 317 -7.63 -10.21 -6.13
CA SER A 317 -6.73 -11.31 -6.48
C SER A 317 -5.48 -10.81 -7.20
N ALA A 318 -5.64 -9.96 -8.22
CA ALA A 318 -4.52 -9.41 -8.98
C ALA A 318 -3.59 -8.58 -8.09
N MET A 319 -4.18 -7.69 -7.28
CA MET A 319 -3.48 -6.86 -6.31
C MET A 319 -2.69 -7.71 -5.32
N LEU A 320 -3.32 -8.65 -4.60
CA LEU A 320 -2.63 -9.44 -3.57
C LEU A 320 -1.51 -10.31 -4.15
N LYS A 321 -1.69 -10.88 -5.35
CA LYS A 321 -0.62 -11.63 -6.03
C LYS A 321 0.51 -10.72 -6.49
N SER A 322 0.18 -9.54 -7.01
CA SER A 322 1.15 -8.54 -7.43
C SER A 322 1.96 -8.04 -6.25
N LEU A 323 1.30 -7.71 -5.14
CA LEU A 323 1.93 -7.35 -3.87
C LEU A 323 2.79 -8.52 -3.38
N ALA A 324 2.30 -9.75 -3.29
CA ALA A 324 3.15 -10.90 -2.92
C ALA A 324 4.44 -10.99 -3.77
N SER A 325 4.37 -10.70 -5.07
CA SER A 325 5.55 -10.56 -5.94
C SER A 325 6.46 -9.38 -5.56
N GLY A 326 5.88 -8.20 -5.33
CA GLY A 326 6.60 -7.05 -4.81
C GLY A 326 7.27 -7.30 -3.46
N ALA A 327 6.69 -8.10 -2.58
CA ALA A 327 7.29 -8.45 -1.29
C ALA A 327 8.57 -9.25 -1.49
N ARG A 328 8.60 -10.16 -2.47
CA ARG A 328 9.83 -10.88 -2.85
C ARG A 328 10.89 -9.95 -3.43
N ILE A 329 10.48 -8.97 -4.23
CA ILE A 329 11.39 -7.93 -4.77
C ILE A 329 12.00 -7.13 -3.61
N ILE A 330 11.18 -6.64 -2.68
CA ILE A 330 11.64 -5.80 -1.57
C ILE A 330 12.54 -6.59 -0.61
N LYS A 331 12.27 -7.87 -0.35
CA LYS A 331 13.19 -8.74 0.41
C LYS A 331 14.57 -8.81 -0.26
N LEU A 332 14.62 -9.00 -1.58
CA LEU A 332 15.89 -9.01 -2.32
C LEU A 332 16.58 -7.65 -2.28
N ILE A 333 15.82 -6.54 -2.37
CA ILE A 333 16.39 -5.19 -2.24
C ILE A 333 17.04 -5.02 -0.86
N ARG A 334 16.35 -5.41 0.22
CA ARG A 334 16.87 -5.35 1.59
C ARG A 334 18.10 -6.24 1.79
N GLU A 335 18.12 -7.44 1.21
CA GLU A 335 19.31 -8.30 1.24
C GLU A 335 20.53 -7.66 0.55
N VAL A 336 20.30 -6.96 -0.58
CA VAL A 336 21.36 -6.24 -1.31
C VAL A 336 21.83 -5.00 -0.53
N ASP A 337 20.92 -4.28 0.11
CA ASP A 337 21.26 -3.16 0.99
C ASP A 337 22.05 -3.61 2.22
N ASP A 338 21.65 -4.71 2.87
CA ASP A 338 22.38 -5.32 3.99
C ASP A 338 23.79 -5.76 3.59
N GLU A 339 23.96 -6.36 2.40
CA GLU A 339 25.26 -6.69 1.82
C GLU A 339 26.12 -5.43 1.64
N TYR A 340 25.54 -4.37 1.06
CA TYR A 340 26.19 -3.09 0.88
C TYR A 340 26.62 -2.46 2.21
N LEU A 341 25.74 -2.43 3.21
CA LEU A 341 26.03 -1.88 4.53
C LEU A 341 27.16 -2.65 5.23
N ARG A 342 27.19 -3.98 5.14
CA ARG A 342 28.30 -4.79 5.68
C ARG A 342 29.63 -4.41 5.04
N ASP A 343 29.67 -4.31 3.71
CA ASP A 343 30.90 -3.99 2.97
C ASP A 343 31.41 -2.58 3.24
N HIS A 344 30.51 -1.62 3.49
CA HIS A 344 30.87 -0.21 3.69
C HIS A 344 31.08 0.15 5.17
N ARG A 345 30.47 -0.57 6.12
CA ARG A 345 30.85 -0.51 7.55
C ARG A 345 32.23 -1.07 7.80
N LEU A 346 32.63 -2.15 7.11
CA LEU A 346 33.98 -2.71 7.20
C LEU A 346 35.05 -1.79 6.61
N LYS A 347 34.69 -0.91 5.65
CA LYS A 347 35.59 0.09 5.07
C LYS A 347 35.75 1.36 5.90
N SER A 348 34.80 1.70 6.79
CA SER A 348 34.86 2.93 7.58
C SER A 348 35.79 2.86 8.81
N GLY A 349 36.36 1.68 9.12
CA GLY A 349 37.40 1.55 10.14
C GLY A 349 36.98 1.93 11.56
N VAL A 350 35.67 2.04 11.85
CA VAL A 350 35.21 2.30 13.21
C VAL A 350 35.20 0.99 13.98
N SER A 351 36.27 0.74 14.74
CA SER A 351 36.27 -0.28 15.77
C SER A 351 35.22 0.08 16.80
N VAL A 352 34.16 -0.72 16.91
CA VAL A 352 33.26 -0.66 18.06
C VAL A 352 34.05 -1.20 19.25
N GLU A 353 34.64 -0.32 20.06
CA GLU A 353 35.06 -0.72 21.40
C GLU A 353 33.80 -1.10 22.19
N PRO A 354 33.76 -2.27 22.84
CA PRO A 354 32.63 -2.65 23.66
C PRO A 354 32.57 -1.70 24.86
N GLY A 355 31.57 -0.82 24.86
CA GLY A 355 31.27 0.06 25.99
C GLY A 355 31.04 -0.75 27.28
N PRO A 356 31.46 -0.21 28.45
CA PRO A 356 31.49 -0.97 29.68
C PRO A 356 30.07 -1.38 30.09
N ALA A 357 29.91 -2.66 30.40
CA ALA A 357 28.69 -3.24 30.95
C ALA A 357 28.30 -2.50 32.23
N ALA A 358 27.28 -1.65 32.14
CA ALA A 358 26.64 -1.07 33.32
C ALA A 358 25.79 -2.15 34.00
N ILE A 359 26.34 -2.67 35.10
CA ILE A 359 25.67 -3.47 36.10
C ILE A 359 24.43 -2.72 36.59
N ARG A 360 23.24 -3.28 36.39
CA ARG A 360 22.04 -2.88 37.15
C ARG A 360 22.15 -3.50 38.54
N GLN A 361 22.35 -2.67 39.56
CA GLN A 361 22.04 -3.03 40.95
C GLN A 361 20.63 -2.53 41.27
N GLU A 362 19.82 -3.49 41.75
CA GLU A 362 18.59 -3.45 42.56
C GLU A 362 17.44 -2.50 42.16
#